data_AF-A5GRD6-F1
#
_entry.id   AF-A5GRD6-F1
#
_cell.length_a   1.000
_cell.length_b   1.000
_cell.length_c   1.000
_cell.angle_alpha   90.00
_cell.angle_beta   90.00
_cell.angle_gamma   90.00
#
_symmetry.space_group_name_H-M   'P 1'
#
loop_
_entity.id
_entity.type
_entity.pdbx_description
1 polymer ?
#
loop_
_entity_poly.entity_id
_entity_poly.type
_entity_poly.pdbx_seq_one_letter_code
_entity_poly.pdbx_strand_id
1 'polypeptide(L)'
;MALACDQSMMPTTEAILVVLRRLVWESADILRAYARSEQPPFGYPPALSVDNGGEGPVSAADLAVNQHLLDGFRSNFPDAPWALLSEETAAEQLTAGVPLDAEWLWILDPLDGTKDFLQGTGEYAVHLALVHHQRPVLGVVLQPEREEVWFGLVDEQKAWCETRDGTQRPAQLSSRVQRSDLVLVASRNHRDERLERLLEALALGDTKAIGSVGGKVATILRGETDVYISLSGRSAPKDWDMAAPEAVLLAAGGAFSHADGAPLLYNDGDVRQAGCLIASNGKAQAELCELARACLAEIDPGFAV
;
A
#
# COMPACT_ATOMS: atom_id res chain seq x y z
N MET A 1 -32.35 -6.58 20.19
CA MET A 1 -32.54 -7.66 19.20
C MET A 1 -31.39 -7.50 18.22
N ALA A 2 -30.25 -8.11 18.53
CA ALA A 2 -29.05 -7.99 17.71
C ALA A 2 -29.25 -8.83 16.45
N LEU A 3 -29.25 -8.18 15.29
CA LEU A 3 -29.17 -8.86 14.00
C LEU A 3 -27.83 -9.60 14.00
N ALA A 4 -27.89 -10.92 14.03
CA ALA A 4 -26.76 -11.74 13.64
C ALA A 4 -26.48 -11.39 12.17
N CYS A 5 -25.39 -10.65 11.93
CA CYS A 5 -24.87 -10.46 10.58
C CYS A 5 -24.55 -11.86 10.06
N ASP A 6 -25.26 -12.28 9.02
CA ASP A 6 -25.21 -13.64 8.51
C ASP A 6 -23.82 -13.88 7.88
N GLN A 7 -22.96 -14.61 8.59
CA GLN A 7 -21.66 -15.05 8.07
C GLN A 7 -21.79 -15.90 6.79
N SER A 8 -23.01 -16.29 6.37
CA SER A 8 -23.26 -17.05 5.14
C SER A 8 -23.02 -16.28 3.83
N MET A 9 -22.93 -14.94 3.86
CA MET A 9 -22.75 -14.10 2.66
C MET A 9 -21.30 -13.71 2.36
N MET A 10 -20.35 -13.96 3.28
CA MET A 10 -18.94 -13.64 3.04
C MET A 10 -18.26 -14.74 2.20
N PRO A 11 -17.64 -14.39 1.06
CA PRO A 11 -16.83 -15.34 0.30
C PRO A 11 -15.66 -15.88 1.13
N THR A 12 -15.30 -17.14 0.92
CA THR A 12 -14.14 -17.74 1.61
C THR A 12 -12.84 -17.07 1.18
N THR A 13 -11.85 -17.03 2.07
CA THR A 13 -10.50 -16.51 1.74
C THR A 13 -9.93 -17.18 0.48
N GLU A 14 -10.15 -18.49 0.31
CA GLU A 14 -9.68 -19.20 -0.87
C GLU A 14 -10.38 -18.75 -2.16
N ALA A 15 -11.69 -18.55 -2.14
CA ALA A 15 -12.42 -18.00 -3.28
C ALA A 15 -11.96 -16.57 -3.62
N ILE A 16 -11.73 -15.74 -2.60
CA ILE A 16 -11.17 -14.40 -2.75
C ILE A 16 -9.79 -14.47 -3.42
N LEU A 17 -8.86 -15.27 -2.89
CA LEU A 17 -7.50 -15.39 -3.41
C LEU A 17 -7.45 -15.89 -4.87
N VAL A 18 -8.36 -16.79 -5.28
CA VAL A 18 -8.46 -17.23 -6.69
C VAL A 18 -8.80 -16.04 -7.60
N VAL A 19 -9.78 -15.23 -7.22
CA VAL A 19 -10.19 -14.06 -8.02
C VAL A 19 -9.10 -12.99 -8.01
N LEU A 20 -8.50 -12.70 -6.84
CA LEU A 20 -7.43 -11.71 -6.73
C LEU A 20 -6.23 -12.08 -7.61
N ARG A 21 -5.78 -13.34 -7.61
CA ARG A 21 -4.68 -13.79 -8.48
C ARG A 21 -4.95 -13.50 -9.94
N ARG A 22 -6.17 -13.77 -10.42
CA ARG A 22 -6.54 -13.45 -11.80
C ARG A 22 -6.49 -11.94 -12.02
N LEU A 23 -7.22 -11.17 -11.21
CA LEU A 23 -7.35 -9.73 -11.39
C LEU A 23 -6.01 -9.00 -11.35
N VAL A 24 -5.12 -9.32 -10.40
CA VAL A 24 -3.81 -8.66 -10.31
C VAL A 24 -2.91 -8.98 -11.50
N TRP A 25 -2.89 -10.22 -11.99
CA TRP A 25 -2.10 -10.53 -13.19
C TRP A 25 -2.67 -9.89 -14.45
N GLU A 26 -3.99 -9.74 -14.54
CA GLU A 26 -4.63 -8.98 -15.62
C GLU A 26 -4.30 -7.48 -15.53
N SER A 27 -4.27 -6.90 -14.31
CA SER A 27 -3.78 -5.54 -14.08
C SER A 27 -2.32 -5.37 -14.52
N ALA A 28 -1.47 -6.35 -14.25
CA ALA A 28 -0.07 -6.33 -14.73
C ALA A 28 0.01 -6.26 -16.26
N ASP A 29 -0.84 -7.02 -16.97
CA ASP A 29 -0.87 -7.01 -18.44
C ASP A 29 -1.34 -5.66 -18.99
N ILE A 30 -2.36 -5.06 -18.37
CA ILE A 30 -2.83 -3.71 -18.73
C ILE A 30 -1.70 -2.70 -18.57
N LEU A 31 -1.06 -2.65 -17.40
CA LEU A 31 -0.01 -1.67 -17.10
C LEU A 31 1.20 -1.84 -18.01
N ARG A 32 1.66 -3.08 -18.21
CA ARG A 32 2.83 -3.36 -19.07
C ARG A 32 2.55 -3.05 -20.54
N ALA A 33 1.33 -3.28 -21.02
CA ALA A 33 0.95 -2.89 -22.37
C ALA A 33 1.03 -1.37 -22.55
N TYR A 34 0.46 -0.60 -21.61
CA TYR A 34 0.58 0.87 -21.63
C TYR A 34 2.04 1.33 -21.52
N ALA A 35 2.83 0.78 -20.60
CA ALA A 35 4.24 1.11 -20.42
C ALA A 35 5.08 0.86 -21.68
N ARG A 36 4.68 -0.11 -22.51
CA ARG A 36 5.35 -0.48 -23.76
C ARG A 36 4.73 0.17 -25.00
N SER A 37 3.72 1.01 -24.83
CA SER A 37 2.94 1.59 -25.95
C SER A 37 2.32 0.52 -26.87
N GLU A 38 1.91 -0.61 -26.28
CA GLU A 38 1.23 -1.71 -26.94
C GLU A 38 -0.30 -1.59 -26.76
N GLN A 39 -1.07 -2.35 -27.53
CA GLN A 39 -2.53 -2.42 -27.37
C GLN A 39 -2.86 -3.12 -26.03
N PRO A 40 -3.49 -2.43 -25.06
CA PRO A 40 -3.88 -3.06 -23.83
C PRO A 40 -4.94 -4.15 -24.07
N PRO A 41 -4.95 -5.22 -23.25
CA PRO A 41 -5.98 -6.25 -23.32
C PRO A 41 -7.35 -5.70 -22.92
N PHE A 42 -8.38 -6.55 -23.00
CA PHE A 42 -9.76 -6.27 -22.55
C PHE A 42 -10.44 -5.08 -23.25
N GLY A 43 -9.89 -4.60 -24.37
CA GLY A 43 -10.51 -3.58 -25.21
C GLY A 43 -10.25 -2.13 -24.75
N TYR A 44 -9.35 -1.90 -23.80
CA TYR A 44 -8.96 -0.54 -23.40
C TYR A 44 -8.22 0.19 -24.53
N PRO A 45 -8.38 1.51 -24.68
CA PRO A 45 -7.76 2.27 -25.75
C PRO A 45 -6.23 2.36 -25.57
N PRO A 46 -5.42 2.27 -26.64
CA PRO A 46 -3.96 2.28 -26.55
C PRO A 46 -3.36 3.66 -26.24
N ALA A 47 -4.14 4.74 -26.34
CA ALA A 47 -3.67 6.08 -26.08
C ALA A 47 -3.46 6.30 -24.58
N LEU A 48 -2.22 6.56 -24.16
CA LEU A 48 -1.89 6.94 -22.79
C LEU A 48 -2.20 8.43 -22.55
N SER A 49 -3.47 8.76 -22.38
CA SER A 49 -3.86 10.11 -21.94
C SER A 49 -3.45 10.33 -20.48
N VAL A 50 -3.06 11.56 -20.14
CA VAL A 50 -2.67 11.94 -18.78
C VAL A 50 -3.41 13.22 -18.39
N ASP A 51 -4.17 13.17 -17.31
CA ASP A 51 -4.65 14.34 -16.59
C ASP A 51 -3.62 14.73 -15.53
N ASN A 52 -3.26 16.01 -15.46
CA ASN A 52 -2.32 16.55 -14.47
C ASN A 52 -3.05 17.39 -13.39
N GLY A 53 -4.39 17.32 -13.34
CA GLY A 53 -5.21 17.97 -12.33
C GLY A 53 -5.13 17.29 -10.96
N GLY A 54 -5.65 17.96 -9.92
CA GLY A 54 -5.69 17.41 -8.55
C GLY A 54 -4.33 17.40 -7.82
N GLU A 55 -4.07 16.34 -7.04
CA GLU A 55 -2.87 16.20 -6.21
C GLU A 55 -1.75 15.37 -6.89
N GLY A 56 -1.97 14.84 -8.09
CA GLY A 56 -1.02 14.01 -8.84
C GLY A 56 -1.52 13.69 -10.27
N PRO A 57 -0.64 13.22 -11.17
CA PRO A 57 -1.07 12.83 -12.51
C PRO A 57 -1.89 11.54 -12.45
N VAL A 58 -2.94 11.46 -13.25
CA VAL A 58 -3.74 10.25 -13.50
C VAL A 58 -3.65 9.92 -14.98
N SER A 59 -3.34 8.68 -15.33
CA SER A 59 -3.24 8.23 -16.72
C SER A 59 -4.36 7.28 -17.12
N ALA A 60 -4.47 7.03 -18.44
CA ALA A 60 -5.36 6.01 -18.98
C ALA A 60 -5.07 4.61 -18.39
N ALA A 61 -3.84 4.36 -17.94
CA ALA A 61 -3.46 3.10 -17.32
C ALA A 61 -4.10 2.95 -15.93
N ASP A 62 -4.07 3.99 -15.10
CA ASP A 62 -4.72 4.05 -13.78
C ASP A 62 -6.21 3.76 -13.92
N LEU A 63 -6.89 4.45 -14.84
CA LEU A 63 -8.33 4.31 -15.08
C LEU A 63 -8.70 2.92 -15.64
N ALA A 64 -7.88 2.35 -16.53
CA ALA A 64 -8.12 1.02 -17.07
C ALA A 64 -8.01 -0.06 -15.98
N VAL A 65 -6.96 -0.01 -15.16
CA VAL A 65 -6.81 -0.95 -14.04
C VAL A 65 -7.92 -0.76 -13.00
N ASN A 66 -8.27 0.50 -12.68
CA ASN A 66 -9.38 0.81 -11.78
C ASN A 66 -10.67 0.14 -12.25
N GLN A 67 -11.05 0.37 -13.50
CA GLN A 67 -12.28 -0.20 -14.06
C GLN A 67 -12.23 -1.73 -14.05
N HIS A 68 -11.11 -2.33 -14.45
CA HIS A 68 -10.92 -3.78 -14.49
C HIS A 68 -11.09 -4.41 -13.11
N LEU A 69 -10.48 -3.82 -12.08
CA LEU A 69 -10.57 -4.27 -10.70
C LEU A 69 -12.01 -4.15 -10.18
N LEU A 70 -12.64 -2.99 -10.31
CA LEU A 70 -13.99 -2.75 -9.80
C LEU A 70 -15.03 -3.67 -10.45
N ASP A 71 -14.99 -3.84 -11.76
CA ASP A 71 -15.87 -4.77 -12.48
C ASP A 71 -15.60 -6.22 -12.10
N GLY A 72 -14.32 -6.57 -11.93
CA GLY A 72 -13.86 -7.85 -11.43
C GLY A 72 -14.47 -8.20 -10.08
N PHE A 73 -14.35 -7.30 -9.09
CA PHE A 73 -14.95 -7.49 -7.77
C PHE A 73 -16.48 -7.62 -7.84
N ARG A 74 -17.16 -6.68 -8.52
CA ARG A 74 -18.64 -6.68 -8.62
C ARG A 74 -19.18 -7.93 -9.32
N SER A 75 -18.49 -8.42 -10.34
CA SER A 75 -18.95 -9.59 -11.11
C SER A 75 -18.73 -10.92 -10.39
N ASN A 76 -17.63 -11.04 -9.62
CA ASN A 76 -17.29 -12.30 -8.94
C ASN A 76 -17.92 -12.38 -7.55
N PHE A 77 -18.26 -11.23 -6.94
CA PHE A 77 -18.80 -11.14 -5.59
C PHE A 77 -19.99 -10.15 -5.52
N PRO A 78 -21.06 -10.35 -6.31
CA PRO A 78 -22.17 -9.39 -6.41
C PRO A 78 -22.93 -9.19 -5.10
N ASP A 79 -22.98 -10.22 -4.25
CA ASP A 79 -23.74 -10.23 -3.01
C ASP A 79 -22.85 -10.04 -1.76
N ALA A 80 -21.55 -9.81 -1.93
CA ALA A 80 -20.64 -9.69 -0.80
C ALA A 80 -20.87 -8.36 -0.05
N PRO A 81 -20.86 -8.38 1.29
CA PRO A 81 -21.27 -7.24 2.12
C PRO A 81 -20.14 -6.20 2.32
N TRP A 82 -19.34 -5.93 1.28
CA TRP A 82 -18.24 -4.95 1.33
C TRP A 82 -18.46 -3.76 0.41
N ALA A 83 -17.89 -2.62 0.78
CA ALA A 83 -17.73 -1.48 -0.10
C ALA A 83 -16.40 -1.56 -0.88
N LEU A 84 -16.29 -0.80 -1.97
CA LEU A 84 -15.09 -0.67 -2.79
C LEU A 84 -14.67 0.80 -2.86
N LEU A 85 -13.57 1.16 -2.21
CA LEU A 85 -12.94 2.47 -2.29
C LEU A 85 -11.67 2.36 -3.14
N SER A 86 -11.59 3.13 -4.21
CA SER A 86 -10.40 3.19 -5.07
C SER A 86 -9.97 4.65 -5.21
N GLU A 87 -8.66 4.92 -5.28
CA GLU A 87 -8.11 6.26 -5.52
C GLU A 87 -8.90 7.03 -6.59
N GLU A 88 -9.09 6.39 -7.74
CA GLU A 88 -9.69 7.01 -8.94
C GLU A 88 -11.20 7.30 -8.83
N THR A 89 -11.86 6.79 -7.79
CA THR A 89 -13.32 6.99 -7.56
C THR A 89 -13.63 7.51 -6.17
N ALA A 90 -12.60 7.74 -5.34
CA ALA A 90 -12.76 8.14 -3.95
C ALA A 90 -13.50 9.48 -3.82
N ALA A 91 -13.22 10.44 -4.71
CA ALA A 91 -13.85 11.76 -4.70
C ALA A 91 -15.38 11.72 -4.94
N GLU A 92 -15.90 10.66 -5.58
CA GLU A 92 -17.33 10.50 -5.83
C GLU A 92 -18.07 9.85 -4.64
N GLN A 93 -17.34 9.10 -3.81
CA GLN A 93 -17.89 8.29 -2.73
C GLN A 93 -17.74 8.94 -1.35
N LEU A 94 -16.70 9.76 -1.16
CA LEU A 94 -16.32 10.26 0.15
C LEU A 94 -16.93 11.63 0.45
N THR A 95 -17.34 11.80 1.70
CA THR A 95 -17.65 13.11 2.29
C THR A 95 -16.66 13.36 3.41
N ALA A 96 -16.01 14.53 3.40
CA ALA A 96 -14.96 14.86 4.36
C ALA A 96 -15.45 14.74 5.82
N GLY A 97 -14.72 13.98 6.64
CA GLY A 97 -15.05 13.72 8.05
C GLY A 97 -16.16 12.70 8.27
N VAL A 98 -16.61 11.99 7.23
CA VAL A 98 -17.68 10.99 7.30
C VAL A 98 -17.14 9.65 6.79
N PRO A 99 -17.00 8.63 7.66
CA PRO A 99 -16.72 7.26 7.25
C PRO A 99 -17.77 6.71 6.28
N LEU A 100 -17.35 5.80 5.39
CA LEU A 100 -18.27 4.94 4.66
C LEU A 100 -18.98 4.01 5.65
N ASP A 101 -20.28 3.83 5.48
CA ASP A 101 -21.10 2.89 6.26
C ASP A 101 -20.85 1.45 5.80
N ALA A 102 -19.66 0.93 6.11
CA ALA A 102 -19.20 -0.39 5.71
C ALA A 102 -18.26 -0.98 6.76
N GLU A 103 -18.60 -2.18 7.26
CA GLU A 103 -17.71 -2.94 8.15
C GLU A 103 -16.53 -3.57 7.39
N TRP A 104 -16.81 -4.04 6.17
CA TRP A 104 -15.85 -4.59 5.23
C TRP A 104 -15.62 -3.60 4.08
N LEU A 105 -14.37 -3.23 3.85
CA LEU A 105 -14.01 -2.27 2.82
C LEU A 105 -12.80 -2.77 2.04
N TRP A 106 -12.92 -2.86 0.73
CA TRP A 106 -11.75 -2.94 -0.13
C TRP A 106 -11.21 -1.54 -0.39
N ILE A 107 -9.92 -1.35 -0.19
CA ILE A 107 -9.19 -0.11 -0.49
C ILE A 107 -8.17 -0.44 -1.59
N LEU A 108 -8.28 0.27 -2.71
CA LEU A 108 -7.55 -0.03 -3.94
C LEU A 108 -6.70 1.18 -4.38
N ASP A 109 -5.46 0.90 -4.73
CA ASP A 109 -4.62 1.78 -5.55
C ASP A 109 -4.36 1.07 -6.89
N PRO A 110 -5.03 1.49 -7.98
CA PRO A 110 -4.84 0.91 -9.30
C PRO A 110 -3.42 1.07 -9.86
N LEU A 111 -2.68 2.10 -9.45
CA LEU A 111 -1.33 2.39 -9.91
C LEU A 111 -0.56 3.28 -8.93
N ASP A 112 -0.02 2.67 -7.87
CA ASP A 112 0.89 3.36 -6.95
C ASP A 112 2.19 3.70 -7.69
N GLY A 113 2.53 4.99 -7.70
CA GLY A 113 3.70 5.50 -8.41
C GLY A 113 3.43 5.89 -9.86
N THR A 114 2.28 6.49 -10.19
CA THR A 114 1.95 6.99 -11.54
C THR A 114 3.06 7.84 -12.16
N LYS A 115 3.79 8.66 -11.36
CA LYS A 115 4.96 9.41 -11.84
C LYS A 115 6.10 8.50 -12.29
N ASP A 116 6.43 7.48 -11.49
CA ASP A 116 7.47 6.50 -11.81
C ASP A 116 7.07 5.64 -13.03
N PHE A 117 5.77 5.35 -13.19
CA PHE A 117 5.19 4.70 -14.38
C PHE A 117 5.35 5.57 -15.64
N LEU A 118 4.90 6.82 -15.60
CA LEU A 118 4.98 7.76 -16.73
C LEU A 118 6.43 8.07 -17.12
N GLN A 119 7.36 8.01 -16.17
CA GLN A 119 8.80 8.17 -16.41
C GLN A 119 9.49 6.89 -16.92
N GLY A 120 8.77 5.77 -16.99
CA GLY A 120 9.30 4.50 -17.48
C GLY A 120 10.37 3.87 -16.58
N THR A 121 10.34 4.18 -15.27
CA THR A 121 11.32 3.63 -14.31
C THR A 121 11.11 2.14 -14.03
N GLY A 122 9.89 1.65 -14.26
CA GLY A 122 9.46 0.30 -13.91
C GLY A 122 9.14 0.10 -12.43
N GLU A 123 9.15 1.17 -11.62
CA GLU A 123 8.93 1.11 -10.18
C GLU A 123 7.57 1.68 -9.78
N TYR A 124 6.55 0.90 -10.09
CA TYR A 124 5.15 1.16 -9.77
C TYR A 124 4.51 -0.13 -9.26
N ALA A 125 3.38 -0.01 -8.57
CA ALA A 125 2.68 -1.14 -7.97
C ALA A 125 1.16 -1.06 -8.13
N VAL A 126 0.46 -2.15 -7.82
CA VAL A 126 -0.99 -2.17 -7.61
C VAL A 126 -1.24 -2.62 -6.18
N HIS A 127 -2.08 -1.90 -5.45
CA HIS A 127 -2.44 -2.20 -4.07
C HIS A 127 -3.90 -2.62 -3.97
N LEU A 128 -4.16 -3.76 -3.33
CA LEU A 128 -5.51 -4.16 -2.94
C LEU A 128 -5.48 -4.56 -1.46
N ALA A 129 -6.32 -3.94 -0.63
CA ALA A 129 -6.44 -4.31 0.77
C ALA A 129 -7.90 -4.54 1.15
N LEU A 130 -8.16 -5.61 1.90
CA LEU A 130 -9.42 -5.77 2.60
C LEU A 130 -9.22 -5.30 4.04
N VAL A 131 -10.06 -4.35 4.44
CA VAL A 131 -10.15 -3.79 5.77
C VAL A 131 -11.43 -4.28 6.43
N HIS A 132 -11.33 -4.69 7.70
CA HIS A 132 -12.46 -5.02 8.56
C HIS A 132 -12.37 -4.22 9.85
N HIS A 133 -13.44 -3.47 10.19
CA HIS A 133 -13.45 -2.56 11.34
C HIS A 133 -12.19 -1.67 11.42
N GLN A 134 -11.89 -0.97 10.32
CA GLN A 134 -10.79 -0.02 10.20
C GLN A 134 -9.37 -0.62 10.28
N ARG A 135 -9.24 -1.96 10.34
CA ARG A 135 -7.94 -2.65 10.36
C ARG A 135 -7.77 -3.56 9.14
N PRO A 136 -6.57 -3.62 8.54
CA PRO A 136 -6.32 -4.49 7.39
C PRO A 136 -6.31 -5.95 7.83
N VAL A 137 -6.94 -6.82 7.04
CA VAL A 137 -6.97 -8.28 7.26
C VAL A 137 -6.37 -9.07 6.10
N LEU A 138 -6.41 -8.51 4.88
CA LEU A 138 -5.77 -9.07 3.69
C LEU A 138 -5.13 -7.95 2.87
N GLY A 139 -3.91 -8.18 2.39
CA GLY A 139 -3.20 -7.27 1.48
C GLY A 139 -2.68 -7.96 0.24
N VAL A 140 -2.64 -7.22 -0.87
CA VAL A 140 -2.00 -7.59 -2.12
C VAL A 140 -1.18 -6.43 -2.64
N VAL A 141 0.12 -6.67 -2.89
CA VAL A 141 1.02 -5.70 -3.52
C VAL A 141 1.64 -6.36 -4.74
N LEU A 142 1.24 -5.93 -5.94
CA LEU A 142 1.80 -6.38 -7.21
C LEU A 142 2.88 -5.43 -7.69
N GLN A 143 4.03 -5.95 -8.12
CA GLN A 143 5.08 -5.22 -8.84
C GLN A 143 5.14 -5.72 -10.30
N PRO A 144 4.46 -5.07 -11.26
CA PRO A 144 4.28 -5.61 -12.62
C PRO A 144 5.57 -5.93 -13.36
N GLU A 145 6.57 -5.03 -13.33
CA GLU A 145 7.85 -5.25 -14.04
C GLU A 145 8.73 -6.31 -13.38
N ARG A 146 8.51 -6.60 -12.09
CA ARG A 146 9.20 -7.69 -11.39
C ARG A 146 8.51 -9.04 -11.57
N GLU A 147 7.27 -9.04 -12.08
CA GLU A 147 6.40 -10.22 -12.09
C GLU A 147 6.30 -10.87 -10.71
N GLU A 148 6.15 -10.03 -9.68
CA GLU A 148 6.00 -10.44 -8.27
C GLU A 148 4.69 -9.90 -7.72
N VAL A 149 3.91 -10.76 -7.07
CA VAL A 149 2.77 -10.36 -6.24
C VAL A 149 2.99 -10.83 -4.81
N TRP A 150 2.90 -9.91 -3.86
CA TRP A 150 2.91 -10.21 -2.43
C TRP A 150 1.48 -10.33 -1.93
N PHE A 151 1.17 -11.42 -1.26
CA PHE A 151 -0.08 -11.63 -0.52
C PHE A 151 0.22 -11.64 0.97
N GLY A 152 -0.69 -11.07 1.75
CA GLY A 152 -0.65 -11.10 3.21
C GLY A 152 -2.02 -11.40 3.78
N LEU A 153 -2.09 -12.35 4.71
CA LEU A 153 -3.25 -12.66 5.54
C LEU A 153 -2.86 -12.36 6.99
N VAL A 154 -3.35 -11.25 7.53
CA VAL A 154 -2.86 -10.67 8.80
C VAL A 154 -3.18 -11.58 9.97
N ASP A 155 -4.42 -12.07 10.06
CA ASP A 155 -4.86 -12.95 11.16
C ASP A 155 -4.16 -14.33 11.12
N GLU A 156 -3.77 -14.79 9.93
CA GLU A 156 -3.02 -16.04 9.75
C GLU A 156 -1.51 -15.86 9.93
N GLN A 157 -1.02 -14.61 10.09
CA GLN A 157 0.40 -14.28 10.16
C GLN A 157 1.18 -14.92 9.00
N LYS A 158 0.60 -14.79 7.80
CA LYS A 158 1.11 -15.44 6.59
C LYS A 158 1.27 -14.43 5.46
N ALA A 159 2.51 -14.19 5.06
CA ALA A 159 2.85 -13.44 3.86
C ALA A 159 3.75 -14.25 2.92
N TRP A 160 3.47 -14.18 1.62
CA TRP A 160 4.26 -14.83 0.58
C TRP A 160 4.27 -14.02 -0.71
N CYS A 161 5.31 -14.22 -1.51
CA CYS A 161 5.36 -13.77 -2.89
C CYS A 161 5.00 -14.91 -3.83
N GLU A 162 4.16 -14.62 -4.82
CA GLU A 162 3.90 -15.43 -5.99
C GLU A 162 4.48 -14.78 -7.25
N THR A 163 5.03 -15.59 -8.14
CA THR A 163 5.36 -15.19 -9.52
C THR A 163 4.27 -15.68 -10.48
N ARG A 164 4.30 -15.17 -11.71
CA ARG A 164 3.27 -15.47 -12.73
C ARG A 164 3.15 -16.96 -13.09
N ASP A 165 4.23 -17.71 -12.96
CA ASP A 165 4.25 -19.17 -13.15
C ASP A 165 3.68 -19.96 -11.96
N GLY A 166 3.25 -19.27 -10.89
CA GLY A 166 2.71 -19.87 -9.67
C GLY A 166 3.76 -20.27 -8.64
N THR A 167 5.04 -19.96 -8.86
CA THR A 167 6.08 -20.23 -7.84
C THR A 167 5.83 -19.36 -6.61
N GLN A 168 5.75 -20.00 -5.44
CA GLN A 168 5.53 -19.33 -4.16
C GLN A 168 6.79 -19.33 -3.30
N ARG A 169 7.07 -18.21 -2.63
CA ARG A 169 8.12 -18.10 -1.61
C ARG A 169 7.61 -17.32 -0.40
N PRO A 170 7.91 -17.73 0.83
CA PRO A 170 7.53 -16.96 2.01
C PRO A 170 8.25 -15.60 2.04
N ALA A 171 7.66 -14.62 2.73
CA ALA A 171 8.38 -13.41 3.12
C ALA A 171 9.59 -13.76 4.00
N GLN A 172 10.68 -13.02 3.85
CA GLN A 172 11.93 -13.20 4.57
C GLN A 172 12.44 -11.85 5.06
N LEU A 173 11.88 -11.39 6.18
CA LEU A 173 12.36 -10.19 6.86
C LEU A 173 13.82 -10.37 7.30
N SER A 174 14.59 -9.28 7.28
CA SER A 174 16.00 -9.35 7.66
C SER A 174 16.18 -9.76 9.13
N SER A 175 17.40 -10.21 9.48
CA SER A 175 17.79 -10.46 10.86
C SER A 175 18.39 -9.25 11.58
N ARG A 176 18.46 -8.07 10.94
CA ARG A 176 19.13 -6.90 11.50
C ARG A 176 18.32 -6.32 12.65
N VAL A 177 19.02 -5.93 13.71
CA VAL A 177 18.41 -5.37 14.94
C VAL A 177 19.08 -4.07 15.34
N GLN A 178 20.41 -4.01 15.26
CA GLN A 178 21.13 -2.79 15.60
C GLN A 178 20.80 -1.70 14.59
N ARG A 179 20.38 -0.54 15.08
CA ARG A 179 19.98 0.62 14.28
C ARG A 179 21.02 1.02 13.22
N SER A 180 22.31 0.95 13.57
CA SER A 180 23.43 1.22 12.68
C SER A 180 23.61 0.20 11.54
N ASP A 181 22.93 -0.94 11.60
CA ASP A 181 22.93 -1.95 10.53
C ASP A 181 21.67 -1.83 9.65
N LEU A 182 20.61 -1.15 10.13
CA LEU A 182 19.34 -1.05 9.41
C LEU A 182 19.49 -0.20 8.15
N VAL A 183 18.87 -0.69 7.07
CA VAL A 183 18.84 -0.04 5.77
C VAL A 183 17.49 0.63 5.58
N LEU A 184 17.50 1.95 5.46
CA LEU A 184 16.32 2.75 5.11
C LEU A 184 15.95 2.53 3.65
N VAL A 185 14.67 2.40 3.36
CA VAL A 185 14.13 2.58 2.01
C VAL A 185 13.35 3.88 1.94
N ALA A 186 13.70 4.74 0.97
CA ALA A 186 13.14 6.08 0.83
C ALA A 186 12.69 6.37 -0.60
N SER A 187 11.81 7.36 -0.75
CA SER A 187 11.43 7.90 -2.07
C SER A 187 12.58 8.71 -2.68
N ARG A 188 12.66 8.74 -4.02
CA ARG A 188 13.68 9.53 -4.75
C ARG A 188 13.54 11.04 -4.59
N ASN A 189 12.30 11.54 -4.53
CA ASN A 189 12.00 12.94 -4.84
C ASN A 189 11.40 13.76 -3.67
N HIS A 190 11.38 13.22 -2.45
CA HIS A 190 10.69 13.86 -1.31
C HIS A 190 11.55 13.86 -0.06
N ARG A 191 12.53 14.77 -0.02
CA ARG A 191 13.30 15.05 1.19
C ARG A 191 13.19 16.53 1.54
N ASP A 192 12.62 16.80 2.70
CA ASP A 192 12.64 18.13 3.31
C ASP A 192 13.59 18.14 4.51
N GLU A 193 13.82 19.33 5.07
CA GLU A 193 14.74 19.52 6.19
C GLU A 193 14.29 18.74 7.44
N ARG A 194 12.99 18.55 7.65
CA ARG A 194 12.45 17.80 8.79
C ARG A 194 12.77 16.32 8.66
N LEU A 195 12.58 15.75 7.47
CA LEU A 195 12.92 14.36 7.20
C LEU A 195 14.43 14.14 7.32
N GLU A 196 15.28 15.01 6.77
CA GLU A 196 16.73 14.86 6.90
C GLU A 196 17.18 14.89 8.37
N ARG A 197 16.67 15.82 9.19
CA ARG A 197 16.97 15.87 10.63
C ARG A 197 16.49 14.62 11.37
N LEU A 198 15.33 14.08 10.99
CA LEU A 198 14.82 12.83 11.54
C LEU A 198 15.72 11.65 11.16
N LEU A 199 16.13 11.55 9.90
CA LEU A 199 17.02 10.47 9.43
C LEU A 199 18.41 10.54 10.10
N GLU A 200 18.95 11.74 10.31
CA GLU A 200 20.17 11.96 11.08
C GLU A 200 20.02 11.49 12.54
N ALA A 201 18.91 11.83 13.20
CA ALA A 201 18.63 11.40 14.58
C ALA A 201 18.48 9.87 14.69
N LEU A 202 17.86 9.24 13.69
CA LEU A 202 17.73 7.80 13.61
C LEU A 202 19.03 7.09 13.27
N ALA A 203 20.06 7.79 12.78
CA ALA A 203 21.41 7.29 12.46
C ALA A 203 21.44 5.82 11.95
N LEU A 204 20.70 5.58 10.87
CA LEU A 204 20.60 4.28 10.20
C LEU A 204 21.87 3.98 9.39
N GLY A 205 22.12 2.71 9.10
CA GLY A 205 23.36 2.25 8.49
C GLY A 205 23.52 2.58 7.01
N ASP A 206 22.44 2.48 6.24
CA ASP A 206 22.45 2.70 4.80
C ASP A 206 21.07 3.18 4.31
N THR A 207 20.98 3.64 3.06
CA THR A 207 19.73 4.05 2.43
C THR A 207 19.64 3.57 0.97
N LYS A 208 18.48 3.05 0.58
CA LYS A 208 18.12 2.73 -0.81
C LYS A 208 16.94 3.58 -1.27
N ALA A 209 16.99 4.00 -2.52
CA ALA A 209 15.91 4.77 -3.15
C ALA A 209 15.07 3.87 -4.07
N ILE A 210 13.76 3.77 -3.78
CA ILE A 210 12.79 2.95 -4.52
C ILE A 210 11.49 3.76 -4.70
N GLY A 211 10.93 3.74 -5.91
CA GLY A 211 9.61 4.29 -6.26
C GLY A 211 8.47 3.40 -5.77
N SER A 212 7.25 3.96 -5.70
CA SER A 212 6.05 3.31 -5.13
C SER A 212 6.18 2.94 -3.63
N VAL A 213 5.14 3.09 -2.82
CA VAL A 213 5.13 2.59 -1.43
C VAL A 213 5.16 1.06 -1.42
N GLY A 214 4.40 0.41 -2.30
CA GLY A 214 4.41 -1.05 -2.45
C GLY A 214 5.79 -1.61 -2.79
N GLY A 215 6.51 -0.95 -3.69
CA GLY A 215 7.90 -1.32 -4.02
C GLY A 215 8.85 -1.24 -2.83
N LYS A 216 8.71 -0.20 -1.99
CA LYS A 216 9.50 -0.04 -0.77
C LYS A 216 9.23 -1.17 0.23
N VAL A 217 7.96 -1.43 0.56
CA VAL A 217 7.61 -2.51 1.49
C VAL A 217 8.01 -3.89 0.95
N ALA A 218 7.91 -4.12 -0.36
CA ALA A 218 8.38 -5.36 -0.98
C ALA A 218 9.89 -5.59 -0.76
N THR A 219 10.72 -4.53 -0.71
CA THR A 219 12.15 -4.69 -0.36
C THR A 219 12.35 -5.14 1.10
N ILE A 220 11.48 -4.70 2.03
CA ILE A 220 11.48 -5.16 3.43
C ILE A 220 11.06 -6.62 3.51
N LEU A 221 10.01 -7.02 2.78
CA LEU A 221 9.53 -8.41 2.70
C LEU A 221 10.56 -9.38 2.11
N ARG A 222 11.49 -8.88 1.28
CA ARG A 222 12.65 -9.64 0.76
C ARG A 222 13.89 -9.60 1.67
N GLY A 223 13.85 -8.83 2.75
CA GLY A 223 15.00 -8.63 3.66
C GLY A 223 16.12 -7.77 3.06
N GLU A 224 15.85 -7.07 1.96
CA GLU A 224 16.81 -6.22 1.24
C GLU A 224 17.01 -4.86 1.95
N THR A 225 15.97 -4.41 2.65
CA THR A 225 15.89 -3.20 3.46
C THR A 225 15.15 -3.51 4.77
N ASP A 226 15.12 -2.57 5.69
CA ASP A 226 14.67 -2.81 7.06
C ASP A 226 13.61 -1.82 7.55
N VAL A 227 13.65 -0.58 7.06
CA VAL A 227 12.82 0.52 7.58
C VAL A 227 12.34 1.39 6.43
N TYR A 228 11.06 1.73 6.42
CA TYR A 228 10.46 2.77 5.61
C TYR A 228 9.88 3.85 6.52
N ILE A 229 10.10 5.12 6.18
CA ILE A 229 9.59 6.26 6.94
C ILE A 229 8.85 7.20 5.99
N SER A 230 7.64 7.58 6.39
CA SER A 230 6.86 8.62 5.73
C SER A 230 6.61 9.75 6.72
N LEU A 231 7.19 10.92 6.46
CA LEU A 231 6.93 12.11 7.26
C LEU A 231 6.02 13.05 6.47
N SER A 232 4.78 13.21 6.92
CA SER A 232 3.84 14.12 6.28
C SER A 232 4.28 15.58 6.39
N GLY A 233 3.91 16.37 5.38
CA GLY A 233 4.23 17.78 5.27
C GLY A 233 3.12 18.53 4.54
N ARG A 234 3.41 19.04 3.33
CA ARG A 234 2.37 19.65 2.47
C ARG A 234 1.31 18.66 2.01
N SER A 235 1.69 17.39 1.89
CA SER A 235 0.79 16.28 1.61
C SER A 235 1.05 15.15 2.61
N ALA A 236 0.10 14.23 2.69
CA ALA A 236 0.21 12.98 3.41
C ALA A 236 -0.13 11.83 2.45
N PRO A 237 0.45 10.64 2.65
CA PRO A 237 -0.03 9.44 2.00
C PRO A 237 -1.50 9.18 2.38
N LYS A 238 -2.21 8.45 1.54
CA LYS A 238 -3.62 8.14 1.72
C LYS A 238 -3.83 6.67 2.07
N ASP A 239 -5.07 6.33 2.41
CA ASP A 239 -5.49 4.96 2.75
C ASP A 239 -5.04 3.94 1.69
N TRP A 240 -5.21 4.27 0.40
CA TRP A 240 -4.81 3.40 -0.72
C TRP A 240 -3.30 3.26 -0.91
N ASP A 241 -2.51 4.25 -0.49
CA ASP A 241 -1.04 4.13 -0.47
C ASP A 241 -0.57 3.12 0.59
N MET A 242 -1.29 2.99 1.71
CA MET A 242 -0.80 2.34 2.94
C MET A 242 -1.47 1.01 3.27
N ALA A 243 -2.75 0.83 2.96
CA ALA A 243 -3.53 -0.32 3.43
C ALA A 243 -2.94 -1.67 2.99
N ALA A 244 -2.59 -1.81 1.71
CA ALA A 244 -2.05 -3.09 1.23
C ALA A 244 -0.61 -3.30 1.68
N PRO A 245 0.30 -2.30 1.60
CA PRO A 245 1.65 -2.41 2.15
C PRO A 245 1.68 -2.73 3.66
N GLU A 246 0.81 -2.12 4.47
CA GLU A 246 0.67 -2.47 5.88
C GLU A 246 0.23 -3.93 6.04
N ALA A 247 -0.85 -4.33 5.38
CA ALA A 247 -1.40 -5.67 5.50
C ALA A 247 -0.36 -6.77 5.19
N VAL A 248 0.40 -6.62 4.10
CA VAL A 248 1.42 -7.61 3.73
C VAL A 248 2.60 -7.62 4.70
N LEU A 249 2.99 -6.46 5.25
CA LEU A 249 4.08 -6.37 6.22
C LEU A 249 3.70 -6.94 7.58
N LEU A 250 2.51 -6.62 8.08
CA LEU A 250 2.01 -7.17 9.34
C LEU A 250 1.85 -8.69 9.25
N ALA A 251 1.31 -9.20 8.14
CA ALA A 251 1.21 -10.64 7.90
C ALA A 251 2.57 -11.36 7.82
N ALA A 252 3.66 -10.63 7.53
CA ALA A 252 5.02 -11.17 7.54
C ALA A 252 5.68 -11.16 8.93
N GLY A 253 5.00 -10.63 9.95
CA GLY A 253 5.56 -10.39 11.29
C GLY A 253 6.40 -9.11 11.39
N GLY A 254 6.28 -8.20 10.42
CA GLY A 254 6.84 -6.85 10.51
C GLY A 254 5.99 -5.93 11.37
N ALA A 255 6.32 -4.64 11.39
CA ALA A 255 5.56 -3.63 12.11
C ALA A 255 5.28 -2.41 11.23
N PHE A 256 4.13 -1.78 11.44
CA PHE A 256 3.72 -0.55 10.77
C PHE A 256 2.89 0.25 11.77
N SER A 257 3.29 1.49 12.05
CA SER A 257 2.60 2.37 12.99
C SER A 257 2.92 3.84 12.73
N HIS A 258 2.19 4.73 13.38
CA HIS A 258 2.67 6.08 13.66
C HIS A 258 3.88 6.02 14.61
N ALA A 259 4.65 7.10 14.68
CA ALA A 259 5.84 7.18 15.52
C ALA A 259 5.49 7.30 17.02
N ASP A 260 4.23 7.62 17.36
CA ASP A 260 3.71 7.49 18.72
C ASP A 260 3.30 6.04 19.09
N GLY A 261 3.35 5.12 18.12
CA GLY A 261 2.97 3.72 18.25
C GLY A 261 1.49 3.43 17.95
N ALA A 262 0.69 4.44 17.62
CA ALA A 262 -0.70 4.23 17.20
C ALA A 262 -0.75 3.42 15.90
N PRO A 263 -1.72 2.50 15.76
CA PRO A 263 -1.94 1.81 14.49
C PRO A 263 -2.49 2.79 13.45
N LEU A 264 -2.27 2.49 12.18
CA LEU A 264 -3.03 3.14 11.11
C LEU A 264 -4.48 2.68 11.21
N LEU A 265 -5.41 3.61 10.97
CA LEU A 265 -6.84 3.37 10.91
C LEU A 265 -7.32 3.75 9.52
N TYR A 266 -8.21 2.93 8.96
CA TYR A 266 -8.76 3.13 7.62
C TYR A 266 -10.27 3.36 7.71
N ASN A 267 -10.84 4.13 6.78
CA ASN A 267 -12.26 4.47 6.83
C ASN A 267 -12.66 5.18 8.14
N ASP A 268 -11.83 6.09 8.64
CA ASP A 268 -12.11 6.91 9.83
C ASP A 268 -12.77 8.26 9.50
N GLY A 269 -12.98 8.53 8.20
CA GLY A 269 -13.55 9.76 7.67
C GLY A 269 -12.51 10.73 7.08
N ASP A 270 -11.21 10.45 7.23
CA ASP A 270 -10.12 11.15 6.57
C ASP A 270 -9.16 10.14 5.94
N VAL A 271 -9.13 10.09 4.61
CA VAL A 271 -8.24 9.15 3.91
C VAL A 271 -6.75 9.46 4.08
N ARG A 272 -6.37 10.59 4.69
CA ARG A 272 -4.98 10.99 4.84
C ARG A 272 -4.36 10.31 6.06
N GLN A 273 -3.34 9.52 5.82
CA GLN A 273 -2.46 8.94 6.84
C GLN A 273 -1.38 9.96 7.24
N ALA A 274 -1.82 11.04 7.89
CA ALA A 274 -0.96 12.15 8.30
C ALA A 274 -0.16 11.83 9.58
N GLY A 275 0.99 12.47 9.74
CA GLY A 275 1.92 12.26 10.86
C GLY A 275 3.27 11.68 10.41
N CYS A 276 3.92 10.91 11.29
CA CYS A 276 5.17 10.20 10.99
C CYS A 276 4.92 8.69 11.01
N LEU A 277 4.81 8.08 9.84
CA LEU A 277 4.63 6.64 9.71
C LEU A 277 5.99 5.93 9.67
N ILE A 278 6.08 4.82 10.39
CA ILE A 278 7.27 3.95 10.44
C ILE A 278 6.83 2.52 10.16
N ALA A 279 7.35 1.96 9.07
CA ALA A 279 7.23 0.54 8.76
C ALA A 279 8.61 -0.11 8.90
N SER A 280 8.70 -1.28 9.52
CA SER A 280 9.98 -1.96 9.69
C SER A 280 9.88 -3.49 9.70
N ASN A 281 11.05 -4.14 9.72
CA ASN A 281 11.18 -5.58 9.97
C ASN A 281 10.69 -6.03 11.38
N GLY A 282 10.17 -5.11 12.19
CA GLY A 282 9.57 -5.35 13.51
C GLY A 282 10.55 -5.33 14.68
N LYS A 283 11.84 -5.60 14.46
CA LYS A 283 12.81 -5.87 15.55
C LYS A 283 13.26 -4.63 16.31
N ALA A 284 13.29 -3.48 15.64
CA ALA A 284 13.69 -2.20 16.20
C ALA A 284 12.53 -1.18 16.26
N GLN A 285 11.28 -1.60 16.00
CA GLN A 285 10.14 -0.67 15.85
C GLN A 285 10.00 0.27 17.05
N ALA A 286 10.04 -0.26 18.28
CA ALA A 286 9.86 0.56 19.49
C ALA A 286 10.96 1.62 19.65
N GLU A 287 12.23 1.25 19.40
CA GLU A 287 13.35 2.19 19.45
C GLU A 287 13.21 3.27 18.37
N LEU A 288 12.86 2.87 17.14
CA LEU A 288 12.65 3.80 16.03
C LEU A 288 11.53 4.80 16.32
N CYS A 289 10.39 4.33 16.84
CA CYS A 289 9.28 5.18 17.26
C CYS A 289 9.68 6.15 18.38
N GLU A 290 10.37 5.67 19.42
CA GLU A 290 10.82 6.52 20.53
C GLU A 290 11.75 7.64 20.06
N LEU A 291 12.74 7.30 19.22
CA LEU A 291 13.69 8.28 18.67
C LEU A 291 13.00 9.26 17.73
N ALA A 292 12.10 8.78 16.87
CA ALA A 292 11.36 9.64 15.96
C ALA A 292 10.48 10.64 16.72
N ARG A 293 9.74 10.17 17.73
CA ARG A 293 8.92 11.02 18.60
C ARG A 293 9.74 12.04 19.36
N ALA A 294 10.89 11.65 19.93
CA ALA A 294 11.79 12.56 20.62
C ALA A 294 12.33 13.64 19.67
N CYS A 295 12.77 13.25 18.47
CA CYS A 295 13.24 14.17 17.45
C CYS A 295 12.15 15.15 17.01
N LEU A 296 10.95 14.65 16.67
CA LEU A 296 9.83 15.47 16.21
C LEU A 296 9.37 16.48 17.26
N ALA A 297 9.38 16.09 18.55
CA ALA A 297 9.09 17.01 19.64
C ALA A 297 10.09 18.19 19.75
N GLU A 298 11.32 18.03 19.26
CA GLU A 298 12.32 19.10 19.22
C GLU A 298 12.26 19.92 17.93
N ILE A 299 12.08 19.27 16.77
CA ILE A 299 12.17 19.92 15.47
C ILE A 299 10.85 20.56 15.01
N ASP A 300 9.72 20.05 15.49
CA ASP A 300 8.37 20.52 15.17
C ASP A 300 7.37 20.19 16.30
N PRO A 301 7.42 20.90 17.45
CA PRO A 301 6.64 20.57 18.64
C PRO A 301 5.11 20.57 18.45
N GLY A 302 4.61 21.18 17.38
CA GLY A 302 3.18 21.22 17.03
C GLY A 302 2.74 20.10 16.09
N PHE A 303 3.65 19.24 15.66
CA PHE A 303 3.36 18.14 14.76
C PHE A 303 2.69 16.99 15.48
N ALA A 304 1.61 16.47 14.89
CA ALA A 304 1.04 15.20 15.29
C ALA A 304 2.01 14.08 14.85
N VAL A 305 2.55 13.36 15.82
CA VAL A 305 3.54 12.28 15.61
C VAL A 305 2.82 10.99 15.28
#